data_AF-A0A1T1D007-F1
#
_entry.id   AF-A0A1T1D007-F1
#
_cell.length_a   1.000
_cell.length_b   1.000
_cell.length_c   1.000
_cell.angle_alpha   90.00
_cell.angle_beta   90.00
_cell.angle_gamma   90.00
#
_symmetry.space_group_name_H-M   'P 1'
#
loop_
_entity.id
_entity.type
_entity.pdbx_description
1 polymer ?
#
loop_
_entity_poly.entity_id
_entity_poly.type
_entity_poly.pdbx_seq_one_letter_code
_entity_poly.pdbx_strand_id
1 'polypeptide(L)'
;GLHVIGTERHESRRVDNQLRGRSGRQGDPGSSRFFLSLEDSLLRIFGGDRVARVMDAFRVDEDMPIESGLLTRSLESAQKKVETYYFDIRKQVFDYDQVMNNQRRAIYAERRRVLKGDQLKQQVLSYGERTMEDIVAAYVDPELPPEEWSLDRLAGKVKEFVHLLGDLQPQDLSGLKVEELKSFLCEQLGSAYDIKEAQVNEIQPGLMRQAERFFILQQIDTLWREHLQSMDALRESVNLRGYGQKDPLMEYKNEGYIMFLEMMTQMRRNVIYSMFMFQPRPPAVSTPSSREVIV
;
A
#
# COMPACT_ATOMS: atom_id res chain seq x y z
N GLY A 1 50.19 21.68 -1.67
CA GLY A 1 48.77 21.41 -1.39
C GLY A 1 48.35 20.08 -1.97
N LEU A 2 47.21 19.53 -1.55
CA LEU A 2 46.67 18.30 -2.15
C LEU A 2 46.28 18.56 -3.62
N HIS A 3 46.79 17.71 -4.53
CA HIS A 3 46.37 17.69 -5.93
C HIS A 3 45.40 16.54 -6.17
N VAL A 4 44.20 16.87 -6.63
CA VAL A 4 43.15 15.89 -6.93
C VAL A 4 43.08 15.69 -8.44
N ILE A 5 43.20 14.44 -8.88
CA ILE A 5 43.07 14.05 -10.28
C ILE A 5 41.77 13.27 -10.44
N GLY A 6 40.85 13.81 -11.24
CA GLY A 6 39.68 13.07 -11.71
C GLY A 6 40.02 12.36 -13.01
N THR A 7 39.84 11.04 -13.05
CA THR A 7 40.13 10.20 -14.23
C THR A 7 38.97 10.13 -15.22
N GLU A 8 37.78 10.51 -14.78
CA GLU A 8 36.56 10.56 -15.57
C GLU A 8 35.58 11.56 -14.97
N ARG A 9 34.42 11.71 -15.60
CA ARG A 9 33.30 12.51 -15.10
C ARG A 9 32.18 11.61 -14.67
N HIS A 10 31.70 11.81 -13.44
CA HIS A 10 30.51 11.12 -13.00
C HIS A 10 29.28 11.64 -13.74
N GLU A 11 28.26 10.79 -13.83
CA GLU A 11 26.90 11.14 -14.27
C GLU A 11 26.26 12.28 -13.48
N SER A 12 26.78 12.58 -12.27
CA SER A 12 26.29 13.68 -11.44
C SER A 12 27.43 14.61 -11.04
N ARG A 13 27.22 15.90 -11.31
CA ARG A 13 28.15 16.99 -10.97
C ARG A 13 28.40 17.09 -9.47
N ARG A 14 27.44 16.67 -8.64
CA ARG A 14 27.60 16.65 -7.19
C ARG A 14 28.77 15.75 -6.77
N VAL A 15 28.93 14.58 -7.39
CA VAL A 15 29.99 13.62 -7.05
C VAL A 15 31.35 14.16 -7.50
N ASP A 16 31.43 14.75 -8.70
CA ASP A 16 32.64 15.42 -9.18
C ASP A 16 33.07 16.56 -8.23
N ASN A 17 32.12 17.36 -7.76
CA ASN A 17 32.40 18.45 -6.82
C ASN A 17 32.80 17.93 -5.43
N GLN A 18 32.30 16.78 -4.99
CA GLN A 18 32.78 16.13 -3.77
C GLN A 18 34.25 15.69 -3.90
N LEU A 19 34.65 15.20 -5.08
CA LEU A 19 36.05 14.86 -5.36
C LEU A 19 36.93 16.13 -5.36
N ARG A 20 36.50 17.19 -6.05
CA ARG A 20 37.18 18.50 -6.04
C ARG A 20 37.35 19.05 -4.62
N GLY A 21 36.30 18.99 -3.81
CA GLY A 21 36.30 19.48 -2.43
C GLY A 21 37.19 18.71 -1.46
N ARG A 22 37.90 17.67 -1.92
CA ARG A 22 38.94 17.01 -1.11
C ARG A 22 40.20 17.86 -0.98
N SER A 23 40.53 18.68 -1.99
CA SER A 23 41.60 19.69 -1.88
C SER A 23 41.03 21.04 -1.43
N GLY A 24 41.90 21.94 -0.94
CA GLY A 24 41.48 23.29 -0.56
C GLY A 24 40.71 23.40 0.77
N ARG A 25 40.86 22.45 1.69
CA ARG A 25 40.13 22.45 2.97
C ARG A 25 40.59 23.62 3.83
N GLN A 26 39.66 24.34 4.46
CA GLN A 26 39.96 25.48 5.36
C GLN A 26 40.86 26.57 4.75
N GLY A 27 40.83 26.72 3.41
CA GLY A 27 41.67 27.71 2.72
C GLY A 27 43.10 27.24 2.43
N ASP A 28 43.43 25.97 2.73
CA ASP A 28 44.72 25.38 2.38
C ASP A 28 44.97 25.46 0.86
N PRO A 29 46.23 25.63 0.41
CA PRO A 29 46.56 25.50 -1.01
C PRO A 29 46.17 24.11 -1.54
N GLY A 30 45.54 24.06 -2.70
CA GLY A 30 45.13 22.82 -3.34
C GLY A 30 44.80 23.03 -4.81
N SER A 31 44.80 21.95 -5.58
CA SER A 31 44.43 21.99 -6.99
C SER A 31 43.63 20.75 -7.38
N SER A 32 42.82 20.87 -8.43
CA SER A 32 42.07 19.75 -8.97
C SER A 32 42.07 19.82 -10.49
N ARG A 33 42.35 18.70 -11.18
CA ARG A 33 42.27 18.60 -12.64
C ARG A 33 41.52 17.33 -13.02
N PHE A 34 40.64 17.43 -14.01
CA PHE A 34 39.90 16.30 -14.55
C PHE A 34 40.46 15.99 -15.93
N PHE A 35 40.79 14.73 -16.17
CA PHE A 35 41.15 14.19 -17.46
C PHE A 35 39.98 13.35 -17.95
N LEU A 36 39.74 13.41 -19.26
CA LEU A 36 38.59 12.82 -19.91
C LEU A 36 39.06 12.25 -21.25
N SER A 37 38.57 11.06 -21.59
CA SER A 37 38.71 10.49 -22.93
C SER A 37 37.44 10.76 -23.74
N LEU A 38 37.59 10.93 -25.04
CA LEU A 38 36.43 11.00 -25.95
C LEU A 38 35.65 9.69 -26.00
N GLU A 39 36.26 8.59 -25.56
CA GLU A 39 35.64 7.26 -25.46
C GLU A 39 34.86 7.03 -24.14
N ASP A 40 34.93 7.97 -23.20
CA ASP A 40 34.26 7.84 -21.90
C ASP A 40 32.74 7.73 -22.07
N SER A 41 32.11 6.93 -21.20
CA SER A 41 30.68 6.59 -21.25
C SER A 41 29.77 7.81 -21.39
N LEU A 42 30.07 8.89 -20.67
CA LEU A 42 29.28 10.12 -20.70
C LEU A 42 29.34 10.84 -22.05
N LEU A 43 30.51 10.88 -22.68
CA LEU A 43 30.70 11.46 -24.02
C LEU A 43 30.18 10.53 -25.11
N ARG A 44 30.30 9.22 -24.94
CA ARG A 44 29.76 8.23 -25.88
C ARG A 44 28.23 8.26 -25.96
N ILE A 45 27.54 8.36 -24.82
CA ILE A 45 26.08 8.30 -24.77
C ILE A 45 25.44 9.66 -25.13
N PHE A 46 26.09 10.78 -24.80
CA PHE A 46 25.48 12.12 -24.92
C PHE A 46 26.27 13.13 -25.77
N GLY A 47 27.49 12.79 -26.21
CA GLY A 47 28.36 13.64 -27.02
C GLY A 47 28.12 13.56 -28.53
N GLY A 48 27.55 12.45 -29.02
CA GLY A 48 27.04 12.27 -30.39
C GLY A 48 27.89 12.90 -31.50
N ASP A 49 27.21 13.52 -32.48
CA ASP A 49 27.80 14.14 -33.67
C ASP A 49 28.75 15.32 -33.41
N ARG A 50 28.76 15.89 -32.20
CA ARG A 50 29.62 17.04 -31.87
C ARG A 50 31.02 16.59 -31.49
N VAL A 51 31.15 15.46 -30.80
CA VAL A 51 32.46 14.87 -30.47
C VAL A 51 33.11 14.35 -31.75
N ALA A 52 32.35 13.62 -32.58
CA ALA A 52 32.82 13.14 -33.89
C ALA A 52 33.32 14.28 -34.80
N ARG A 53 32.55 15.37 -34.92
CA ARG A 53 32.98 16.54 -35.70
C ARG A 53 34.24 17.22 -35.19
N VAL A 54 34.50 17.19 -33.88
CA VAL A 54 35.73 17.75 -33.31
C VAL A 54 36.91 16.82 -33.58
N MET A 55 36.73 15.49 -33.50
CA MET A 55 37.74 14.51 -33.90
C MET A 55 38.09 14.66 -35.39
N ASP A 56 37.08 14.78 -36.26
CA ASP A 56 37.25 14.96 -37.71
C ASP A 56 37.89 16.31 -38.09
N ALA A 57 37.49 17.39 -37.41
CA ALA A 57 37.95 18.74 -37.74
C ALA A 57 39.39 19.02 -37.30
N PHE A 58 39.85 18.39 -36.21
CA PHE A 58 41.16 18.70 -35.65
C PHE A 58 42.28 17.76 -36.09
N ARG A 59 42.01 16.64 -36.81
CA ARG A 59 43.02 15.61 -37.13
C ARG A 59 43.97 15.40 -35.94
N VAL A 60 43.39 15.26 -34.76
CA VAL A 60 44.10 15.41 -33.50
C VAL A 60 45.15 14.30 -33.43
N ASP A 61 46.43 14.65 -33.37
CA ASP A 61 47.46 13.69 -32.98
C ASP A 61 47.08 13.13 -31.60
N GLU A 62 47.13 11.80 -31.42
CA GLU A 62 46.63 11.10 -30.22
C GLU A 62 47.21 11.66 -28.90
N ASP A 63 48.35 12.34 -28.97
CA ASP A 63 49.09 12.87 -27.83
C ASP A 63 48.75 14.34 -27.46
N MET A 64 47.86 15.03 -28.20
CA MET A 64 47.57 16.45 -27.94
C MET A 64 46.37 16.65 -27.00
N PRO A 65 46.54 17.26 -25.81
CA PRO A 65 45.42 17.56 -24.92
C PRO A 65 44.53 18.66 -25.50
N ILE A 66 43.23 18.38 -25.60
CA ILE A 66 42.25 19.35 -26.12
C ILE A 66 41.66 20.15 -24.95
N GLU A 67 41.94 21.46 -24.92
CA GLU A 67 41.27 22.40 -24.01
C GLU A 67 40.34 23.32 -24.79
N SER A 68 39.06 22.94 -24.89
CA SER A 68 38.04 23.73 -25.59
C SER A 68 36.85 24.03 -24.70
N GLY A 69 36.54 25.33 -24.55
CA GLY A 69 35.33 25.77 -23.84
C GLY A 69 34.01 25.32 -24.50
N LEU A 70 34.05 24.87 -25.76
CA LEU A 70 32.87 24.32 -26.45
C LEU A 70 32.63 22.84 -26.07
N LEU A 71 33.70 22.06 -25.91
CA LEU A 71 33.63 20.69 -25.39
C LEU A 71 33.19 20.68 -23.92
N THR A 72 33.76 21.58 -23.09
CA THR A 72 33.35 21.72 -21.68
C THR A 72 31.86 22.02 -21.54
N ARG A 73 31.32 22.96 -22.34
CA ARG A 73 29.87 23.27 -22.33
C ARG A 73 29.00 22.10 -22.81
N SER A 74 29.48 21.35 -23.79
CA SER A 74 28.76 20.17 -24.30
C SER A 74 28.72 19.06 -23.26
N LEU A 75 29.83 18.82 -22.57
CA LEU A 75 29.95 17.89 -21.44
C LEU A 75 29.03 18.29 -20.26
N GLU A 76 29.01 19.57 -19.88
CA GLU A 76 28.10 20.05 -18.82
C GLU A 76 26.63 19.86 -19.21
N SER A 77 26.30 20.08 -20.48
CA SER A 77 24.95 19.85 -21.00
C SER A 77 24.58 18.37 -20.99
N ALA A 78 25.53 17.49 -21.33
CA ALA A 78 25.36 16.04 -21.24
C ALA A 78 25.12 15.59 -19.79
N GLN A 79 25.97 16.02 -18.85
CA GLN A 79 25.78 15.74 -17.41
C GLN A 79 24.40 16.22 -16.93
N LYS A 80 23.98 17.43 -17.29
CA LYS A 80 22.65 17.94 -16.91
C LYS A 80 21.52 17.06 -17.45
N LYS A 81 21.62 16.57 -18.69
CA LYS A 81 20.62 15.64 -19.27
C LYS A 81 20.57 14.31 -18.50
N VAL A 82 21.73 13.76 -18.14
CA VAL A 82 21.83 12.54 -17.34
C VAL A 82 21.20 12.73 -15.96
N GLU A 83 21.51 13.85 -15.30
CA GLU A 83 20.91 14.17 -14.00
C GLU A 83 19.39 14.31 -14.09
N THR A 84 18.87 14.98 -15.13
CA THR A 84 17.43 15.07 -15.39
C THR A 84 16.83 13.68 -15.62
N TYR A 85 17.46 12.84 -16.44
CA TYR A 85 16.99 11.47 -16.70
C TYR A 85 16.85 10.64 -15.41
N TYR A 86 17.88 10.61 -14.57
CA TYR A 86 17.80 9.92 -13.27
C TYR A 86 16.90 10.62 -12.25
N PHE A 87 16.72 11.93 -12.35
CA PHE A 87 15.74 12.65 -11.56
C PHE A 87 14.32 12.20 -11.94
N ASP A 88 14.00 12.11 -13.22
CA ASP A 88 12.69 11.71 -13.71
C ASP A 88 12.37 10.26 -13.32
N ILE A 89 13.33 9.34 -13.45
CA ILE A 89 13.18 7.95 -12.95
C ILE A 89 12.87 7.94 -11.46
N ARG A 90 13.64 8.67 -10.65
CA ARG A 90 13.43 8.71 -9.19
C ARG A 90 12.09 9.36 -8.83
N LYS A 91 11.70 10.41 -9.56
CA LYS A 91 10.40 11.07 -9.39
C LYS A 91 9.27 10.09 -9.69
N GLN A 92 9.36 9.35 -10.79
CA GLN A 92 8.38 8.32 -11.13
C GLN A 92 8.30 7.27 -10.01
N VAL A 93 9.43 6.68 -9.58
CA VAL A 93 9.45 5.70 -8.47
C VAL A 93 8.83 6.28 -7.19
N PHE A 94 9.15 7.54 -6.86
CA PHE A 94 8.57 8.24 -5.73
C PHE A 94 7.05 8.42 -5.85
N ASP A 95 6.54 8.78 -7.02
CA ASP A 95 5.12 9.00 -7.26
C ASP A 95 4.31 7.68 -7.10
N TYR A 96 4.85 6.54 -7.54
CA TYR A 96 4.24 5.22 -7.27
C TYR A 96 4.28 4.87 -5.78
N ASP A 97 5.43 5.07 -5.11
CA ASP A 97 5.55 4.77 -3.67
C ASP A 97 4.65 5.68 -2.82
N GLN A 98 4.39 6.93 -3.23
CA GLN A 98 3.45 7.80 -2.52
C GLN A 98 2.05 7.18 -2.37
N VAL A 99 1.55 6.52 -3.42
CA VAL A 99 0.24 5.84 -3.39
C VAL A 99 0.24 4.75 -2.33
N MET A 100 1.25 3.88 -2.38
CA MET A 100 1.41 2.78 -1.43
C MET A 100 1.64 3.28 0.00
N ASN A 101 2.41 4.34 0.17
CA ASN A 101 2.71 4.91 1.48
C ASN A 101 1.46 5.51 2.14
N ASN A 102 0.57 6.15 1.37
CA ASN A 102 -0.69 6.66 1.89
C ASN A 102 -1.60 5.53 2.40
N GLN A 103 -1.75 4.46 1.62
CA GLN A 103 -2.49 3.26 2.03
C GLN A 103 -1.86 2.58 3.25
N ARG A 104 -0.52 2.42 3.24
CA ARG A 104 0.25 1.86 4.37
C ARG A 104 0.04 2.64 5.65
N ARG A 105 0.04 3.98 5.59
CA ARG A 105 -0.22 4.83 6.76
C ARG A 105 -1.60 4.58 7.35
N ALA A 106 -2.63 4.45 6.52
CA ALA A 106 -3.99 4.16 6.96
C ALA A 106 -4.08 2.79 7.65
N ILE A 107 -3.56 1.74 7.00
CA ILE A 107 -3.58 0.38 7.55
C ILE A 107 -2.76 0.27 8.83
N TYR A 108 -1.59 0.87 8.88
CA TYR A 108 -0.74 0.81 10.07
C TYR A 108 -1.30 1.64 11.22
N ALA A 109 -2.03 2.73 10.94
CA ALA A 109 -2.76 3.45 11.96
C ALA A 109 -3.86 2.58 12.55
N GLU A 110 -4.65 1.91 11.71
CA GLU A 110 -5.71 1.00 12.15
C GLU A 110 -5.15 -0.18 12.95
N ARG A 111 -4.14 -0.86 12.43
CA ARG A 111 -3.45 -1.96 13.10
C ARG A 111 -2.91 -1.56 14.48
N ARG A 112 -2.33 -0.35 14.60
CA ARG A 112 -1.86 0.17 15.89
C ARG A 112 -3.00 0.45 16.87
N ARG A 113 -4.15 0.96 16.42
CA ARG A 113 -5.34 1.14 17.28
C ARG A 113 -5.80 -0.19 17.87
N VAL A 114 -5.89 -1.22 17.02
CA VAL A 114 -6.32 -2.56 17.42
C VAL A 114 -5.34 -3.20 18.42
N LEU A 115 -4.03 -3.03 18.20
CA LEU A 115 -2.99 -3.51 19.12
C LEU A 115 -3.07 -2.86 20.50
N LYS A 116 -3.37 -1.55 20.57
CA LYS A 116 -3.58 -0.85 21.83
C LYS A 116 -4.85 -1.31 22.56
N GLY A 117 -5.81 -1.88 21.83
CA GLY A 117 -7.09 -2.32 22.37
C GLY A 117 -8.11 -1.21 22.54
N ASP A 118 -7.92 -0.08 21.84
CA ASP A 118 -8.80 1.08 21.94
C ASP A 118 -10.16 0.75 21.29
N GLN A 119 -11.23 0.69 22.08
CA GLN A 119 -12.62 0.62 21.61
C GLN A 119 -12.95 -0.51 20.60
N LEU A 120 -12.36 -1.71 20.78
CA LEU A 120 -12.54 -2.85 19.86
C LEU A 120 -14.01 -3.21 19.59
N LYS A 121 -14.89 -3.15 20.61
CA LYS A 121 -16.35 -3.35 20.46
C LYS A 121 -16.92 -2.47 19.35
N GLN A 122 -16.67 -1.18 19.48
CA GLN A 122 -17.26 -0.15 18.65
C GLN A 122 -16.72 -0.26 17.22
N GLN A 123 -15.45 -0.61 17.08
CA GLN A 123 -14.83 -0.85 15.78
C GLN A 123 -15.49 -2.03 15.06
N VAL A 124 -15.74 -3.14 15.77
CA VAL A 124 -16.41 -4.30 15.17
C VAL A 124 -17.87 -4.01 14.85
N LEU A 125 -18.61 -3.34 15.75
CA LEU A 125 -19.98 -2.92 15.46
C LEU A 125 -20.02 -2.02 14.22
N SER A 126 -19.12 -1.04 14.11
CA SER A 126 -19.01 -0.20 12.91
C SER A 126 -18.67 -0.98 11.63
N TYR A 127 -17.86 -2.04 11.74
CA TYR A 127 -17.59 -2.92 10.59
C TYR A 127 -18.84 -3.68 10.17
N GLY A 128 -19.64 -4.13 11.13
CA GLY A 128 -20.89 -4.83 10.89
C GLY A 128 -21.97 -3.90 10.33
N GLU A 129 -22.13 -2.70 10.87
CA GLU A 129 -23.06 -1.67 10.36
C GLU A 129 -22.81 -1.40 8.88
N ARG A 130 -21.55 -1.10 8.51
CA ARG A 130 -21.17 -0.90 7.11
C ARG A 130 -21.39 -2.15 6.27
N THR A 131 -21.18 -3.34 6.83
CA THR A 131 -21.44 -4.60 6.12
C THR A 131 -22.93 -4.78 5.86
N MET A 132 -23.80 -4.41 6.80
CA MET A 132 -25.26 -4.44 6.61
C MET A 132 -25.70 -3.40 5.58
N GLU A 133 -25.16 -2.19 5.63
CA GLU A 133 -25.40 -1.15 4.60
C GLU A 133 -24.99 -1.64 3.21
N ASP A 134 -23.81 -2.26 3.08
CA ASP A 134 -23.31 -2.83 1.83
C ASP A 134 -24.23 -3.96 1.31
N ILE A 135 -24.79 -4.77 2.22
CA ILE A 135 -25.75 -5.83 1.85
C ILE A 135 -27.08 -5.22 1.39
N VAL A 136 -27.63 -4.25 2.12
CA VAL A 136 -28.87 -3.56 1.73
C VAL A 136 -28.70 -2.93 0.35
N ALA A 137 -27.63 -2.17 0.13
CA ALA A 137 -27.35 -1.51 -1.14
C ALA A 137 -27.18 -2.49 -2.32
N ALA A 138 -26.79 -3.74 -2.07
CA ALA A 138 -26.63 -4.76 -3.11
C ALA A 138 -27.94 -5.44 -3.53
N TYR A 139 -28.98 -5.41 -2.68
CA TYR A 139 -30.25 -6.12 -2.93
C TYR A 139 -31.49 -5.21 -2.97
N VAL A 140 -31.33 -3.94 -2.61
CA VAL A 140 -32.38 -2.93 -2.58
C VAL A 140 -31.97 -1.78 -3.49
N ASP A 141 -32.73 -1.61 -4.56
CA ASP A 141 -32.60 -0.46 -5.46
C ASP A 141 -33.66 0.59 -5.08
N PRO A 142 -33.27 1.79 -4.62
CA PRO A 142 -34.22 2.85 -4.29
C PRO A 142 -35.05 3.34 -5.49
N GLU A 143 -34.61 3.10 -6.72
CA GLU A 143 -35.32 3.49 -7.94
C GLU A 143 -36.44 2.51 -8.30
N LEU A 144 -36.40 1.28 -7.78
CA LEU A 144 -37.41 0.26 -8.02
C LEU A 144 -38.52 0.28 -6.95
N PRO A 145 -39.75 -0.12 -7.31
CA PRO A 145 -40.82 -0.31 -6.34
C PRO A 145 -40.42 -1.29 -5.23
N PRO A 146 -40.86 -1.09 -3.96
CA PRO A 146 -40.54 -1.98 -2.85
C PRO A 146 -40.92 -3.45 -3.06
N GLU A 147 -41.89 -3.71 -3.92
CA GLU A 147 -42.36 -5.05 -4.30
C GLU A 147 -41.33 -5.81 -5.15
N GLU A 148 -40.45 -5.10 -5.86
CA GLU A 148 -39.39 -5.69 -6.69
C GLU A 148 -38.09 -5.92 -5.91
N TRP A 149 -38.02 -5.48 -4.64
CA TRP A 149 -36.85 -5.67 -3.80
C TRP A 149 -36.64 -7.15 -3.48
N SER A 150 -35.40 -7.61 -3.61
CA SER A 150 -35.04 -9.00 -3.34
C SER A 150 -34.86 -9.27 -1.83
N LEU A 151 -35.91 -9.04 -1.04
CA LEU A 151 -35.90 -9.16 0.43
C LEU A 151 -35.53 -10.57 0.91
N ASP A 152 -35.95 -11.61 0.18
CA ASP A 152 -35.57 -13.00 0.46
C ASP A 152 -34.05 -13.21 0.39
N ARG A 153 -33.41 -12.66 -0.65
CA ARG A 153 -31.96 -12.78 -0.85
C ARG A 153 -31.19 -11.95 0.17
N LEU A 154 -31.70 -10.76 0.50
CA LEU A 154 -31.13 -9.90 1.54
C LEU A 154 -31.15 -10.62 2.90
N ALA A 155 -32.31 -11.14 3.32
CA ALA A 155 -32.43 -11.87 4.57
C ALA A 155 -31.53 -13.12 4.57
N GLY A 156 -31.49 -13.87 3.47
CA GLY A 156 -30.57 -15.00 3.30
C GLY A 156 -29.11 -14.60 3.47
N LYS A 157 -28.69 -13.48 2.87
CA LYS A 157 -27.30 -13.02 2.95
C LYS A 157 -26.93 -12.54 4.36
N VAL A 158 -27.83 -11.86 5.04
CA VAL A 158 -27.64 -11.45 6.45
C VAL A 158 -27.43 -12.69 7.33
N LYS A 159 -28.23 -13.75 7.14
CA LYS A 159 -28.12 -15.01 7.90
C LYS A 159 -26.78 -15.72 7.69
N GLU A 160 -26.21 -15.67 6.48
CA GLU A 160 -24.88 -16.23 6.21
C GLU A 160 -23.77 -15.55 7.03
N PHE A 161 -23.85 -14.22 7.20
CA PHE A 161 -22.89 -13.46 7.98
C PHE A 161 -23.14 -13.54 9.49
N VAL A 162 -24.41 -13.54 9.89
CA VAL A 162 -24.85 -13.48 11.28
C VAL A 162 -25.84 -14.60 11.52
N HIS A 163 -25.33 -15.78 11.86
CA HIS A 163 -26.16 -16.97 12.08
C HIS A 163 -27.20 -16.81 13.20
N LEU A 164 -26.99 -15.88 14.14
CA LEU A 164 -27.94 -15.56 15.22
C LEU A 164 -29.20 -14.84 14.73
N LEU A 165 -29.19 -14.31 13.50
CA LEU A 165 -30.37 -13.73 12.84
C LEU A 165 -31.11 -14.77 11.98
N GLY A 166 -30.97 -16.06 12.30
CA GLY A 166 -31.61 -17.16 11.56
C GLY A 166 -33.13 -17.05 11.46
N ASP A 167 -33.77 -16.44 12.46
CA ASP A 167 -35.21 -16.26 12.52
C ASP A 167 -35.73 -15.08 11.70
N LEU A 168 -34.84 -14.21 11.18
CA LEU A 168 -35.21 -13.04 10.38
C LEU A 168 -36.04 -13.46 9.16
N GLN A 169 -37.30 -13.04 9.08
CA GLN A 169 -38.16 -13.33 7.94
C GLN A 169 -38.18 -12.15 6.96
N PRO A 170 -38.41 -12.42 5.66
CA PRO A 170 -38.60 -11.36 4.66
C PRO A 170 -39.77 -10.43 5.02
N GLN A 171 -40.76 -10.95 5.75
CA GLN A 171 -41.94 -10.20 6.22
C GLN A 171 -41.56 -9.11 7.22
N ASP A 172 -40.54 -9.33 8.06
CA ASP A 172 -40.05 -8.35 9.03
C ASP A 172 -39.40 -7.13 8.35
N LEU A 173 -38.97 -7.31 7.11
CA LEU A 173 -38.34 -6.29 6.28
C LEU A 173 -39.35 -5.61 5.33
N SER A 174 -40.53 -6.19 5.15
CA SER A 174 -41.53 -5.69 4.23
C SER A 174 -42.15 -4.38 4.72
N GLY A 175 -42.34 -3.42 3.81
CA GLY A 175 -42.95 -2.12 4.11
C GLY A 175 -42.03 -1.07 4.74
N LEU A 176 -40.78 -1.42 5.06
CA LEU A 176 -39.77 -0.48 5.53
C LEU A 176 -39.14 0.29 4.36
N LYS A 177 -38.79 1.56 4.59
CA LYS A 177 -37.95 2.32 3.64
C LYS A 177 -36.50 1.89 3.72
N VAL A 178 -35.70 2.23 2.71
CA VAL A 178 -34.27 1.88 2.63
C VAL A 178 -33.49 2.27 3.89
N GLU A 179 -33.69 3.47 4.43
CA GLU A 179 -33.00 3.91 5.65
C GLU A 179 -33.50 3.22 6.92
N GLU A 180 -34.78 2.83 6.95
CA GLU A 180 -35.37 2.06 8.05
C GLU A 180 -34.85 0.61 8.01
N LEU A 181 -34.68 0.02 6.82
CA LEU A 181 -34.05 -1.29 6.63
C LEU A 181 -32.62 -1.32 7.17
N LYS A 182 -31.81 -0.32 6.80
CA LYS A 182 -30.43 -0.20 7.31
C LYS A 182 -30.42 -0.10 8.83
N SER A 183 -31.22 0.80 9.39
CA SER A 183 -31.30 1.04 10.83
C SER A 183 -31.74 -0.22 11.58
N PHE A 184 -32.78 -0.89 11.08
CA PHE A 184 -33.29 -2.14 11.65
C PHE A 184 -32.22 -3.24 11.67
N LEU A 185 -31.53 -3.47 10.55
CA LEU A 185 -30.47 -4.49 10.49
C LEU A 185 -29.28 -4.15 11.40
N CYS A 186 -28.92 -2.88 11.53
CA CYS A 186 -27.87 -2.43 12.46
C CYS A 186 -28.26 -2.67 13.93
N GLU A 187 -29.51 -2.42 14.32
CA GLU A 187 -30.01 -2.73 15.65
C GLU A 187 -30.04 -4.24 15.94
N GLN A 188 -30.49 -5.04 14.96
CA GLN A 188 -30.49 -6.50 15.05
C GLN A 188 -29.07 -7.05 15.17
N LEU A 189 -28.12 -6.51 14.40
CA LEU A 189 -26.71 -6.85 14.51
C LEU A 189 -26.15 -6.53 15.90
N GLY A 190 -26.46 -5.35 16.45
CA GLY A 190 -26.02 -4.96 17.80
C GLY A 190 -26.53 -5.94 18.86
N SER A 191 -27.81 -6.30 18.79
CA SER A 191 -28.44 -7.28 19.68
C SER A 191 -27.81 -8.67 19.54
N ALA A 192 -27.58 -9.13 18.30
CA ALA A 192 -26.92 -10.40 18.01
C ALA A 192 -25.47 -10.42 18.52
N TYR A 193 -24.76 -9.31 18.40
CA TYR A 193 -23.41 -9.16 18.92
C TYR A 193 -23.39 -9.25 20.45
N ASP A 194 -24.33 -8.59 21.15
CA ASP A 194 -24.41 -8.64 22.61
C ASP A 194 -24.70 -10.06 23.13
N ILE A 195 -25.59 -10.79 22.44
CA ILE A 195 -25.84 -12.22 22.72
C ILE A 195 -24.56 -13.05 22.51
N LYS A 196 -23.85 -12.82 21.40
CA LYS A 196 -22.59 -13.52 21.10
C LYS A 196 -21.52 -13.22 22.13
N GLU A 197 -21.39 -11.96 22.54
CA GLU A 197 -20.45 -11.51 23.56
C GLU A 197 -20.74 -12.21 24.90
N ALA A 198 -22.02 -12.31 25.30
CA ALA A 198 -22.42 -13.04 26.50
C ALA A 198 -22.03 -14.53 26.42
N GLN A 199 -22.38 -15.22 25.34
CA GLN A 199 -22.06 -16.65 25.12
C GLN A 199 -20.55 -16.93 25.18
N VAL A 200 -19.73 -16.06 24.58
CA VAL A 200 -18.27 -16.23 24.57
C VAL A 200 -17.68 -15.92 25.94
N ASN A 201 -18.18 -14.90 26.64
CA ASN A 201 -17.67 -14.51 27.95
C ASN A 201 -18.12 -15.47 29.07
N GLU A 202 -19.20 -16.25 28.88
CA GLU A 202 -19.58 -17.34 29.78
C GLU A 202 -18.49 -18.42 29.87
N ILE A 203 -17.78 -18.68 28.76
CA ILE A 203 -16.65 -19.64 28.74
C ILE A 203 -15.45 -19.05 29.45
N GLN A 204 -15.09 -17.80 29.14
CA GLN A 204 -14.01 -17.09 29.81
C GLN A 204 -14.25 -15.57 29.74
N PRO A 205 -14.26 -14.87 30.89
CA PRO A 205 -14.42 -13.42 30.91
C PRO A 205 -13.34 -12.70 30.09
N GLY A 206 -13.78 -11.82 29.19
CA GLY A 206 -12.90 -11.01 28.34
C GLY A 206 -12.37 -11.75 27.11
N LEU A 207 -12.77 -13.00 26.86
CA LEU A 207 -12.38 -13.76 25.68
C LEU A 207 -12.89 -13.10 24.39
N MET A 208 -14.07 -12.47 24.41
CA MET A 208 -14.62 -11.78 23.25
C MET A 208 -13.69 -10.64 22.77
N ARG A 209 -13.13 -9.85 23.70
CA ARG A 209 -12.18 -8.77 23.39
C ARG A 209 -10.87 -9.30 22.79
N GLN A 210 -10.42 -10.47 23.24
CA GLN A 210 -9.24 -11.13 22.68
C GLN A 210 -9.54 -11.65 21.27
N ALA A 211 -10.71 -12.25 21.06
CA ALA A 211 -11.16 -12.74 19.76
C ALA A 211 -11.26 -11.61 18.74
N GLU A 212 -11.87 -10.47 19.10
CA GLU A 212 -11.93 -9.29 18.22
C GLU A 212 -10.56 -8.82 17.79
N ARG A 213 -9.65 -8.61 18.76
CA ARG A 213 -8.28 -8.20 18.46
C ARG A 213 -7.61 -9.20 17.51
N PHE A 214 -7.74 -10.48 17.81
CA PHE A 214 -7.15 -11.54 17.01
C PHE A 214 -7.68 -11.54 15.57
N PHE A 215 -9.00 -11.56 15.38
CA PHE A 215 -9.60 -11.62 14.05
C PHE A 215 -9.33 -10.35 13.25
N ILE A 216 -9.42 -9.16 13.85
CA ILE A 216 -9.09 -7.92 13.13
C ILE A 216 -7.63 -7.93 12.68
N LEU A 217 -6.68 -8.26 13.57
CA LEU A 217 -5.26 -8.29 13.20
C LEU A 217 -4.95 -9.35 12.15
N GLN A 218 -5.52 -10.55 12.29
CA GLN A 218 -5.33 -11.63 11.32
C GLN A 218 -5.83 -11.22 9.93
N GLN A 219 -7.01 -10.60 9.85
CA GLN A 219 -7.58 -10.15 8.57
C GLN A 219 -6.79 -8.97 7.98
N ILE A 220 -6.39 -7.99 8.79
CA ILE A 220 -5.51 -6.89 8.35
C ILE A 220 -4.21 -7.46 7.76
N ASP A 221 -3.52 -8.33 8.49
CA ASP A 221 -2.19 -8.81 8.09
C ASP A 221 -2.25 -9.70 6.83
N THR A 222 -3.30 -10.53 6.71
CA THR A 222 -3.50 -11.42 5.56
C THR A 222 -3.85 -10.63 4.31
N LEU A 223 -4.90 -9.81 4.37
CA LEU A 223 -5.41 -9.06 3.21
C LEU A 223 -4.44 -7.95 2.78
N TRP A 224 -3.74 -7.31 3.72
CA TRP A 224 -2.72 -6.32 3.37
C TRP A 224 -1.57 -6.95 2.60
N ARG A 225 -1.12 -8.16 2.98
CA ARG A 225 -0.08 -8.88 2.25
C ARG A 225 -0.52 -9.23 0.83
N GLU A 226 -1.75 -9.70 0.65
CA GLU A 226 -2.33 -10.01 -0.67
C GLU A 226 -2.48 -8.74 -1.52
N HIS A 227 -2.88 -7.63 -0.90
CA HIS A 227 -2.98 -6.32 -1.56
C HIS A 227 -1.60 -5.81 -2.01
N LEU A 228 -0.55 -5.95 -1.19
CA LEU A 228 0.82 -5.60 -1.60
C LEU A 228 1.24 -6.36 -2.86
N GLN A 229 1.01 -7.67 -2.90
CA GLN A 229 1.30 -8.51 -4.07
C GLN A 229 0.50 -8.06 -5.30
N SER A 230 -0.78 -7.75 -5.11
CA SER A 230 -1.65 -7.30 -6.19
C SER A 230 -1.25 -5.91 -6.70
N MET A 231 -0.79 -5.02 -5.83
CA MET A 231 -0.27 -3.70 -6.20
C MET A 231 1.06 -3.76 -6.96
N ASP A 232 1.92 -4.73 -6.64
CA ASP A 232 3.14 -4.98 -7.41
C ASP A 232 2.80 -5.48 -8.82
N ALA A 233 1.88 -6.45 -8.95
CA ALA A 233 1.40 -6.93 -10.24
C ALA A 233 0.70 -5.82 -11.05
N LEU A 234 -0.08 -4.96 -10.38
CA LEU A 234 -0.72 -3.80 -11.00
C LEU A 234 0.33 -2.86 -11.58
N ARG A 235 1.40 -2.57 -10.83
CA ARG A 235 2.47 -1.68 -11.28
C ARG A 235 3.13 -2.17 -12.57
N GLU A 236 3.35 -3.48 -12.69
CA GLU A 236 3.90 -4.09 -13.90
C GLU A 236 2.92 -4.01 -15.08
N SER A 237 1.64 -4.33 -14.86
CA SER A 237 0.62 -4.34 -15.92
C SER A 237 0.28 -2.94 -16.46
N VAL A 238 0.30 -1.91 -15.62
CA VAL A 238 -0.06 -0.55 -16.01
C VAL A 238 1.00 0.08 -16.92
N ASN A 239 2.26 -0.34 -16.80
CA ASN A 239 3.31 0.05 -17.76
C ASN A 239 3.00 -0.43 -19.18
N LEU A 240 2.37 -1.61 -19.34
CA LEU A 240 1.90 -2.11 -20.63
C LEU A 240 0.68 -1.35 -21.17
N ARG A 241 -0.08 -0.66 -20.32
CA ARG A 241 -1.23 0.16 -20.74
C ARG A 241 -0.83 1.54 -21.25
N GLY A 242 0.41 1.98 -21.02
CA GLY A 242 0.96 3.20 -21.60
C GLY A 242 0.94 3.23 -23.14
N TYR A 243 0.86 2.07 -23.80
CA TYR A 243 0.68 1.98 -25.26
C TYR A 243 -0.67 2.55 -25.74
N GLY A 244 -1.67 2.65 -24.85
CA GLY A 244 -3.01 3.19 -25.16
C GLY A 244 -3.18 4.70 -24.95
N GLN A 245 -2.08 5.47 -24.85
CA GLN A 245 -2.08 6.93 -24.60
C GLN A 245 -2.71 7.39 -23.27
N LYS A 246 -2.95 6.46 -22.34
CA LYS A 246 -3.35 6.79 -20.97
C LYS A 246 -2.12 6.98 -20.09
N ASP A 247 -2.18 7.91 -19.14
CA ASP A 247 -1.13 8.11 -18.14
C ASP A 247 -1.07 6.89 -17.19
N PRO A 248 0.02 6.10 -17.20
CA PRO A 248 0.17 4.93 -16.34
C PRO A 248 0.07 5.27 -14.85
N LEU A 249 0.56 6.44 -14.42
CA LEU A 249 0.50 6.80 -13.01
C LEU A 249 -0.93 7.05 -12.53
N MET A 250 -1.77 7.65 -13.38
CA MET A 250 -3.17 7.91 -13.06
C MET A 250 -4.00 6.64 -13.01
N GLU A 251 -3.79 5.71 -13.94
CA GLU A 251 -4.46 4.40 -13.92
C GLU A 251 -4.05 3.59 -12.68
N TYR A 252 -2.76 3.58 -12.33
CA TYR A 252 -2.26 2.94 -11.11
C TYR A 252 -2.91 3.52 -9.84
N LYS A 253 -3.06 4.85 -9.76
CA LYS A 253 -3.73 5.52 -8.65
C LYS A 253 -5.20 5.13 -8.53
N ASN A 254 -5.92 5.12 -9.65
CA ASN A 254 -7.35 4.83 -9.67
C ASN A 254 -7.63 3.36 -9.35
N GLU A 255 -6.99 2.44 -10.05
CA GLU A 255 -7.19 1.01 -9.87
C GLU A 255 -6.67 0.56 -8.49
N GLY A 256 -5.51 1.07 -8.06
CA GLY A 256 -4.97 0.80 -6.73
C GLY A 256 -5.85 1.34 -5.60
N TYR A 257 -6.60 2.42 -5.82
CA TYR A 257 -7.59 2.91 -4.85
C TYR A 257 -8.82 2.00 -4.78
N ILE A 258 -9.33 1.53 -5.93
CA ILE A 258 -10.46 0.58 -5.98
C ILE A 258 -10.09 -0.71 -5.26
N MET A 259 -8.92 -1.30 -5.58
CA MET A 259 -8.42 -2.51 -4.92
C MET A 259 -8.27 -2.31 -3.40
N PHE A 260 -7.83 -1.12 -2.96
CA PHE A 260 -7.74 -0.80 -1.55
C PHE A 260 -9.11 -0.75 -0.86
N LEU A 261 -10.12 -0.15 -1.50
CA LEU A 261 -11.49 -0.12 -0.98
C LEU A 261 -12.12 -1.52 -0.92
N GLU A 262 -11.86 -2.35 -1.93
CA GLU A 262 -12.28 -3.75 -1.97
C GLU A 262 -11.66 -4.55 -0.83
N MET A 263 -10.33 -4.43 -0.64
CA MET A 263 -9.61 -5.04 0.48
C MET A 263 -10.21 -4.61 1.82
N MET A 264 -10.46 -3.31 2.02
CA MET A 264 -11.07 -2.79 3.25
C MET A 264 -12.48 -3.34 3.46
N THR A 265 -13.25 -3.54 2.40
CA THR A 265 -14.60 -4.11 2.46
C THR A 265 -14.57 -5.60 2.78
N GLN A 266 -13.67 -6.34 2.14
CA GLN A 266 -13.43 -7.75 2.44
C GLN A 266 -12.97 -7.95 3.88
N MET A 267 -12.09 -7.07 4.39
CA MET A 267 -11.64 -7.10 5.78
C MET A 267 -12.81 -6.98 6.75
N ARG A 268 -13.69 -5.98 6.59
CA ARG A 268 -14.86 -5.79 7.45
C ARG A 268 -15.76 -7.04 7.45
N ARG A 269 -16.10 -7.53 6.25
CA ARG A 269 -16.94 -8.72 6.05
C ARG A 269 -16.34 -9.97 6.70
N ASN A 270 -15.05 -10.22 6.50
CA ASN A 270 -14.36 -11.38 7.05
C ASN A 270 -14.29 -11.33 8.58
N VAL A 271 -14.06 -10.16 9.17
CA VAL A 271 -14.04 -10.00 10.63
C VAL A 271 -15.40 -10.36 11.22
N ILE A 272 -16.48 -9.82 10.66
CA ILE A 272 -17.84 -10.09 11.13
C ILE A 272 -18.19 -11.57 11.01
N TYR A 273 -17.96 -12.14 9.83
CA TYR A 273 -18.19 -13.56 9.59
C TYR A 273 -17.40 -14.45 10.57
N SER A 274 -16.09 -14.20 10.71
CA SER A 274 -15.22 -14.99 11.59
C SER A 274 -15.64 -14.89 13.05
N MET A 275 -16.08 -13.71 13.48
CA MET A 275 -16.54 -13.48 14.85
C MET A 275 -17.83 -14.23 15.16
N PHE A 276 -18.83 -14.21 14.27
CA PHE A 276 -20.06 -14.96 14.50
C PHE A 276 -19.82 -16.47 14.41
N MET A 277 -18.98 -16.93 13.48
CA MET A 277 -18.61 -18.35 13.37
C MET A 277 -17.69 -18.85 14.50
N PHE A 278 -17.10 -17.95 15.29
CA PHE A 278 -16.21 -18.31 16.38
C PHE A 278 -16.93 -19.13 17.45
N GLN A 279 -16.46 -20.35 17.69
CA GLN A 279 -16.91 -21.22 18.77
C GLN A 279 -15.69 -21.61 19.63
N PRO A 280 -15.48 -20.93 20.77
CA PRO A 280 -14.37 -21.26 21.64
C PRO A 280 -14.60 -22.62 22.29
N ARG A 281 -13.56 -23.46 22.33
CA ARG A 281 -13.60 -24.68 23.12
C ARG A 281 -13.41 -24.32 24.60
N PRO A 282 -14.20 -24.88 25.52
CA PRO A 282 -13.99 -24.65 26.94
C PRO A 282 -12.58 -25.14 27.33
N PRO A 283 -11.90 -24.44 28.26
CA PRO A 283 -10.57 -24.84 28.70
C PRO A 283 -10.64 -26.26 29.26
N ALA A 284 -9.69 -27.12 28.84
CA ALA A 284 -9.60 -28.48 29.36
C ALA A 284 -9.43 -28.42 30.87
N VAL A 285 -10.39 -28.99 31.61
CA VAL A 285 -10.30 -29.10 33.07
C VAL A 285 -9.08 -29.95 33.39
N SER A 286 -8.00 -29.32 33.88
CA SER A 286 -6.84 -30.05 34.38
C SER A 286 -7.28 -30.84 35.61
N THR A 287 -7.54 -32.13 35.45
CA THR A 287 -7.79 -33.03 36.58
C THR A 287 -6.54 -32.99 37.46
N PRO A 288 -6.63 -32.65 38.76
CA PRO A 288 -5.46 -32.67 39.61
C PRO A 288 -4.94 -34.11 39.62
N SER A 289 -3.71 -34.30 39.15
CA SER A 289 -3.01 -35.57 39.22
C SER A 289 -2.99 -36.01 40.68
N SER A 290 -3.79 -37.02 41.01
CA SER A 290 -3.68 -37.78 42.24
C SER A 290 -2.31 -38.43 42.25
N ARG A 291 -1.33 -37.72 42.84
CA ARG A 291 -0.08 -38.34 43.27
C ARG A 291 -0.43 -39.27 44.42
N GLU A 292 -0.74 -40.52 44.10
CA GLU A 292 -0.64 -41.62 45.05
C GLU A 292 0.81 -41.67 45.53
N VAL A 293 1.01 -41.24 46.78
CA VAL A 293 2.24 -41.51 47.52
C VAL A 293 2.17 -42.99 47.90
N ILE A 294 2.88 -43.83 47.16
CA ILE A 294 3.13 -45.22 47.55
C ILE A 294 4.19 -45.17 48.66
N VAL A 295 3.80 -45.66 49.84
CA VAL A 295 4.66 -45.85 51.04
C VAL A 295 5.57 -47.06 50.84
#